data_AF-A0A7S2QIT9-F1
#
_entry.id   AF-A0A7S2QIT9-F1
#
_cell.length_a   1.000
_cell.length_b   1.000
_cell.length_c   1.000
_cell.angle_alpha   90.00
_cell.angle_beta   90.00
_cell.angle_gamma   90.00
#
_symmetry.space_group_name_H-M   'P 1'
#
loop_
_entity.id
_entity.type
_entity.pdbx_description
1 polymer ?
#
loop_
_entity_poly.entity_id
_entity_poly.type
_entity_poly.pdbx_seq_one_letter_code
_entity_poly.pdbx_strand_id
1 'polypeptide(L)'
;ADRAAGKERGYQFGDLFINKLTGKDSYEFGDLSRFVGDKVQEAVRDFTGKEDYEFGDISRTLDAKAKAEVCKLTGKEQYEFGDISKEIARRVREGEVDSED
;
A
#
# COMPACT_ATOMS: atom_id res chain seq x y z
N ALA A 1 6.95 14.13 54.67
CA ALA A 1 8.10 13.48 54.01
C ALA A 1 7.70 13.25 52.56
N ASP A 2 7.95 14.25 51.72
CA ASP A 2 7.60 14.25 50.31
C ASP A 2 8.63 13.39 49.57
N ARG A 3 8.31 12.12 49.33
CA ARG A 3 9.16 11.23 48.53
C ARG A 3 8.83 11.51 47.06
N ALA A 4 9.51 12.51 46.51
CA ALA A 4 9.67 12.64 45.07
C ALA A 4 10.30 11.36 44.54
N ALA A 5 9.48 10.43 44.06
CA ALA A 5 9.91 9.26 43.34
C ALA A 5 10.49 9.74 42.00
N GLY A 6 11.79 9.99 41.99
CA GLY A 6 12.55 10.18 40.75
C GLY A 6 12.37 8.93 39.90
N LYS A 7 11.48 8.98 38.91
CA LYS A 7 11.42 7.98 37.84
C LYS A 7 12.72 8.11 37.07
N GLU A 8 13.63 7.16 37.25
CA GLU A 8 14.81 7.01 36.40
C GLU A 8 14.30 6.86 34.95
N ARG A 9 14.42 7.93 34.15
CA ARG A 9 14.12 7.85 32.72
C ARG A 9 15.23 7.02 32.08
N GLY A 10 14.89 5.81 31.65
CA GLY A 10 15.77 4.91 30.92
C GLY A 10 16.20 5.46 29.56
N TYR A 11 16.80 4.60 28.74
CA TYR A 11 17.39 4.92 27.44
C TYR A 11 16.41 5.64 26.48
N GLN A 12 16.74 6.87 26.03
CA GLN A 12 15.85 7.78 25.26
C GLN A 12 16.18 7.89 23.77
N PHE A 13 17.17 7.15 23.27
CA PHE A 13 17.59 7.29 21.86
C PHE A 13 16.45 7.00 20.87
N GLY A 14 15.57 6.04 21.21
CA GLY A 14 14.39 5.73 20.41
C GLY A 14 13.40 6.90 20.34
N ASP A 15 13.24 7.64 21.43
CA ASP A 15 12.31 8.76 21.53
C ASP A 15 12.65 9.87 20.52
N LEU A 16 13.94 10.19 20.34
CA LEU A 16 14.37 11.20 19.37
C LEU A 16 13.96 10.83 17.94
N PHE A 17 14.09 9.56 17.56
CA PHE A 17 13.71 9.09 16.24
C PHE A 17 12.18 9.06 16.07
N ILE A 18 11.46 8.57 17.08
CA ILE A 18 9.99 8.51 17.04
C ILE A 18 9.40 9.91 16.97
N ASN A 19 9.88 10.85 17.79
CA ASN A 19 9.48 12.26 17.78
C ASN A 19 9.68 12.90 16.40
N LYS A 20 10.81 12.62 15.74
CA LYS A 20 11.08 13.11 14.39
C LYS A 20 10.11 12.53 13.36
N LEU A 21 9.72 11.26 13.49
CA LEU A 21 8.73 10.63 12.60
C LEU A 21 7.32 11.14 12.83
N THR A 22 6.92 11.29 14.10
CA THR A 22 5.55 11.65 14.50
C THR A 22 5.33 13.16 14.50
N GLY A 23 6.40 13.96 14.45
CA GLY A 23 6.36 15.42 14.55
C GLY A 23 6.05 15.93 15.97
N LYS A 24 6.24 15.10 16.99
CA LYS A 24 5.95 15.44 18.39
C LYS A 24 7.21 15.86 19.15
N ASP A 25 7.06 16.75 20.12
CA ASP A 25 8.16 17.22 20.97
C ASP A 25 8.59 16.19 22.04
N SER A 26 7.70 15.26 22.40
CA SER A 26 7.95 14.21 23.40
C SER A 26 7.28 12.90 23.03
N TYR A 27 7.96 11.78 23.30
CA TYR A 27 7.45 10.44 23.01
C TYR A 27 6.38 10.02 24.02
N GLU A 28 5.27 9.49 23.50
CA GLU A 28 4.28 8.77 24.28
C GLU A 28 4.19 7.31 23.85
N PHE A 29 3.97 6.41 24.82
CA PHE A 29 3.73 5.01 24.53
C PHE A 29 2.58 4.85 23.52
N GLY A 30 2.86 4.14 22.43
CA GLY A 30 1.91 3.90 21.33
C GLY A 30 2.02 4.89 20.16
N ASP A 31 2.85 5.94 20.23
CA ASP A 31 2.98 6.91 19.14
C ASP A 31 3.46 6.30 17.82
N LEU A 32 4.44 5.39 17.87
CA LEU A 32 4.90 4.69 16.68
C LEU A 32 3.79 3.81 16.08
N SER A 33 3.01 3.11 16.92
CA SER A 33 1.91 2.25 16.47
C SER A 33 0.79 3.06 15.82
N ARG A 34 0.44 4.22 16.38
CA ARG A 34 -0.55 5.14 15.79
C ARG A 34 -0.06 5.68 14.47
N PHE A 35 1.18 6.19 14.42
CA PHE A 35 1.77 6.72 13.18
C PHE A 35 1.79 5.68 12.05
N VAL A 36 2.22 4.46 12.34
CA VAL A 36 2.18 3.36 11.35
C VAL A 36 0.75 3.02 10.96
N GLY A 37 -0.18 2.98 11.92
CA GLY A 37 -1.61 2.75 11.68
C GLY A 37 -2.21 3.78 10.71
N ASP A 38 -1.97 5.06 10.98
CA ASP A 38 -2.46 6.17 10.15
C ASP A 38 -1.88 6.11 8.74
N LYS A 39 -0.59 5.79 8.61
CA LYS A 39 0.08 5.63 7.30
C LYS A 39 -0.45 4.45 6.51
N VAL A 40 -0.77 3.34 7.17
CA VAL A 40 -1.40 2.18 6.52
C VAL A 40 -2.81 2.53 6.07
N GLN A 41 -3.59 3.22 6.89
CA GLN A 41 -4.94 3.67 6.50
C GLN A 41 -4.91 4.61 5.30
N GLU A 42 -3.99 5.58 5.29
CA GLU A 42 -3.77 6.49 4.15
C GLU A 42 -3.43 5.70 2.88
N ALA A 43 -2.48 4.77 2.94
CA ALA A 43 -2.11 3.94 1.80
C ALA A 43 -3.27 3.06 1.28
N VAL A 44 -4.09 2.52 2.19
CA VAL A 44 -5.27 1.73 1.82
C VAL A 44 -6.32 2.60 1.15
N ARG A 45 -6.60 3.79 1.67
CA ARG A 45 -7.50 4.76 1.03
C ARG A 45 -7.01 5.14 -0.35
N ASP A 46 -5.73 5.48 -0.51
CA ASP A 46 -5.16 5.87 -1.79
C ASP A 46 -5.19 4.73 -2.81
N PHE A 47 -4.96 3.49 -2.35
CA PHE A 47 -5.00 2.32 -3.22
C PHE A 47 -6.43 1.99 -3.68
N THR A 48 -7.38 1.96 -2.74
CA THR A 48 -8.78 1.52 -2.95
C THR A 48 -9.70 2.63 -3.45
N GLY A 49 -9.33 3.90 -3.23
CA GLY A 49 -10.18 5.07 -3.48
C GLY A 49 -11.35 5.23 -2.50
N LYS A 50 -11.32 4.56 -1.35
CA LYS A 50 -12.39 4.55 -0.35
C LYS A 50 -11.93 5.19 0.96
N GLU A 51 -12.76 6.06 1.54
CA GLU A 51 -12.48 6.69 2.84
C GLU A 51 -12.47 5.66 3.99
N ASP A 52 -13.39 4.70 3.98
CA ASP A 52 -13.50 3.66 4.99
C ASP A 52 -13.14 2.29 4.41
N TYR A 53 -12.34 1.51 5.15
CA TYR A 53 -11.95 0.16 4.75
C TYR A 53 -12.99 -0.89 5.15
N GLU A 54 -13.41 -1.70 4.19
CA GLU A 54 -14.13 -2.95 4.42
C GLU A 54 -13.25 -4.16 4.09
N PHE A 55 -13.47 -5.27 4.82
CA PHE A 55 -12.79 -6.53 4.52
C PHE A 55 -12.97 -6.93 3.05
N GLY A 56 -11.85 -7.14 2.36
CA GLY A 56 -11.83 -7.51 0.94
C GLY A 56 -11.71 -6.34 -0.03
N ASP A 57 -11.68 -5.08 0.43
CA ASP A 57 -11.52 -3.92 -0.46
C ASP A 57 -10.23 -3.93 -1.27
N ILE A 58 -9.11 -4.31 -0.65
CA ILE A 58 -7.83 -4.43 -1.34
C ILE A 58 -7.94 -5.47 -2.46
N SER A 59 -8.48 -6.65 -2.17
CA SER A 59 -8.63 -7.73 -3.17
C SER A 59 -9.57 -7.33 -4.31
N ARG A 60 -10.72 -6.71 -4.00
CA ARG A 60 -11.68 -6.24 -5.01
C ARG A 60 -11.08 -5.16 -5.90
N THR A 61 -10.36 -4.20 -5.30
CA THR A 61 -9.69 -3.12 -6.03
C THR A 61 -8.60 -3.68 -6.93
N LEU A 62 -7.79 -4.60 -6.40
CA LEU A 62 -6.71 -5.23 -7.16
C LEU A 62 -7.25 -6.00 -8.36
N ASP A 63 -8.30 -6.79 -8.17
CA ASP A 63 -8.98 -7.53 -9.24
C ASP A 63 -9.54 -6.57 -10.32
N ALA A 64 -10.21 -5.49 -9.91
CA ALA A 64 -10.73 -4.49 -10.84
C ALA A 64 -9.62 -3.80 -11.64
N LYS A 65 -8.53 -3.40 -10.99
CA LYS A 65 -7.36 -2.78 -11.66
C LYS A 65 -6.69 -3.76 -12.62
N ALA A 66 -6.47 -5.01 -12.22
CA ALA A 66 -5.89 -6.03 -13.07
C ALA A 66 -6.73 -6.27 -14.33
N LYS A 67 -8.06 -6.41 -14.18
CA LYS A 67 -8.98 -6.56 -15.31
C LYS A 67 -8.98 -5.36 -16.23
N ALA A 68 -8.93 -4.14 -15.68
CA ALA A 68 -8.84 -2.91 -16.48
C ALA A 68 -7.55 -2.84 -17.30
N GLU A 69 -6.41 -3.25 -16.73
CA GLU A 69 -5.14 -3.31 -17.48
C GLU A 69 -5.18 -4.36 -18.60
N VAL A 70 -5.81 -5.52 -18.39
CA VAL A 70 -6.01 -6.51 -19.46
C VAL A 70 -6.91 -5.98 -20.57
N CYS A 71 -7.97 -5.26 -20.21
CA CYS A 71 -8.85 -4.61 -21.17
C CYS A 71 -8.09 -3.58 -22.02
N LYS A 72 -7.24 -2.74 -21.40
CA LYS A 72 -6.36 -1.80 -22.10
C LYS A 72 -5.39 -2.50 -23.04
N LEU A 73 -4.79 -3.61 -22.59
CA LEU A 73 -3.83 -4.38 -23.38
C LEU A 73 -4.46 -5.01 -24.63
N THR A 74 -5.68 -5.53 -24.48
CA THR A 74 -6.40 -6.26 -25.54
C THR A 74 -7.33 -5.38 -26.37
N GLY A 75 -7.54 -4.12 -25.96
CA GLY A 75 -8.51 -3.21 -26.58
C GLY A 75 -9.97 -3.60 -26.37
N LYS A 76 -10.27 -4.47 -25.40
CA LYS A 76 -11.63 -4.93 -25.08
C LYS A 76 -12.30 -4.04 -24.04
N GLU A 77 -13.63 -4.02 -24.05
CA GLU A 77 -14.41 -3.33 -23.02
C GLU A 77 -14.57 -4.14 -21.72
N GLN A 78 -14.49 -5.47 -21.80
CA GLN A 78 -14.66 -6.37 -20.65
C GLN A 78 -13.61 -7.47 -20.65
N TYR A 79 -13.14 -7.81 -19.46
CA TYR A 79 -12.16 -8.88 -19.25
C TYR A 79 -12.79 -10.26 -19.46
N GLU A 80 -12.09 -11.10 -20.21
CA GLU A 80 -12.40 -12.53 -20.33
C GLU A 80 -11.17 -13.39 -20.01
N PHE A 81 -11.44 -14.59 -19.49
CA PHE A 81 -10.37 -15.56 -19.28
C PHE A 81 -9.67 -15.91 -20.60
N GLY A 82 -8.35 -15.87 -20.59
CA GLY A 82 -7.50 -16.16 -21.75
C GLY A 82 -7.23 -14.96 -22.66
N ASP A 83 -7.69 -13.75 -22.32
CA ASP A 83 -7.42 -12.53 -23.09
C ASP A 83 -5.93 -12.27 -23.31
N ILE A 84 -5.13 -12.38 -22.24
CA ILE A 84 -3.67 -12.22 -22.33
C ILE A 84 -3.06 -13.26 -23.28
N SER A 85 -3.42 -14.54 -23.14
CA SER A 85 -2.88 -15.60 -24.00
C SER A 85 -3.21 -15.40 -25.47
N LYS A 86 -4.46 -15.00 -25.77
CA LYS A 86 -4.91 -14.72 -27.14
C LYS A 86 -4.20 -13.50 -27.71
N GLU A 87 -4.04 -12.44 -26.93
CA GLU A 87 -3.38 -11.21 -27.36
C GLU A 87 -1.89 -11.43 -27.63
N ILE A 88 -1.19 -12.19 -26.77
CA ILE A 88 0.20 -12.58 -27.02
C ILE A 88 0.31 -13.41 -28.30
N ALA A 89 -0.56 -14.42 -28.48
CA ALA A 89 -0.55 -15.24 -29.68
C ALA A 89 -0.82 -14.42 -30.96
N ARG A 90 -1.66 -13.38 -30.88
CA ARG A 90 -1.91 -12.43 -31.96
C ARG A 90 -0.64 -11.65 -32.31
N ARG A 91 -0.01 -10.99 -31.32
CA ARG A 91 1.22 -10.20 -31.53
C ARG A 91 2.37 -11.03 -32.08
N VAL A 92 2.56 -12.26 -31.57
CA VAL A 92 3.57 -13.19 -32.09
C VAL A 92 3.33 -13.50 -33.56
N ARG A 93 2.07 -13.72 -33.96
CA ARG A 93 1.72 -13.98 -35.38
C ARG A 93 1.97 -12.76 -36.26
N GLU A 94 1.70 -11.57 -35.75
CA GLU A 94 1.87 -10.30 -36.46
C GLU A 94 3.33 -9.83 -36.49
N GLY A 95 4.22 -10.50 -35.77
CA GLY A 95 5.64 -10.13 -35.68
C GLY A 95 5.88 -8.88 -34.84
N GLU A 96 4.89 -8.44 -34.05
CA GLU A 96 4.98 -7.28 -33.13
C GLU A 96 5.72 -7.61 -31.83
N VAL A 97 6.32 -8.79 -31.74
CA VAL A 97 7.19 -9.17 -30.62
C VAL A 97 8.61 -8.98 -31.10
N ASP A 98 9.29 -7.96 -30.56
CA ASP A 98 10.73 -7.84 -30.70
C ASP A 98 11.35 -9.10 -30.10
N SER A 99 11.77 -10.03 -30.96
CA SER A 99 12.74 -11.03 -30.58
C SER A 99 14.03 -10.27 -30.31
N GLU A 100 14.41 -10.10 -29.05
CA GLU A 100 15.79 -9.76 -28.72
C GLU A 100 16.69 -10.84 -29.36
N ASP A 101 17.69 -10.38 -30.13
CA ASP A 101 18.78 -11.19 -30.72
C ASP A 101 19.55 -12.02 -29.66
#